data_AF-A0A9K3GPK2-F1
#
_entry.id   AF-A0A9K3GPK2-F1
#
_cell.length_a   1.000
_cell.length_b   1.000
_cell.length_c   1.000
_cell.angle_alpha   90.00
_cell.angle_beta   90.00
_cell.angle_gamma   90.00
#
_symmetry.space_group_name_H-M   'P 1'
#
loop_
_entity.id
_entity.type
_entity.pdbx_description
1 polymer ?
#
loop_
_entity_poly.entity_id
_entity_poly.type
_entity_poly.pdbx_seq_one_letter_code
_entity_poly.pdbx_strand_id
1 'polypeptide(L)'
;VSDVGITCASFDPTGTLLLAGTADGALHLYSANDYLSVLHPGEKSGVQQMLERELKVVKNLEHRAREQRIKENKASNQGSSTQEISCEFAAYESHAIVRDSHSEMMEIIDGMDW
;
A
#
# COMPACT_ATOMS: atom_id res chain seq x y z
N VAL A 1 -32.24 -3.95 -19.25
CA VAL A 1 -30.91 -4.36 -19.73
C VAL A 1 -30.81 -5.83 -19.44
N SER A 2 -30.87 -6.67 -20.47
CA SER A 2 -30.75 -8.12 -20.32
C SER A 2 -29.32 -8.45 -19.88
N ASP A 3 -29.17 -9.33 -18.89
CA ASP A 3 -27.90 -9.73 -18.28
C ASP A 3 -27.19 -10.74 -19.19
N VAL A 4 -26.78 -10.29 -20.38
CA VAL A 4 -26.18 -11.12 -21.42
C VAL A 4 -24.68 -10.94 -21.36
N GLY A 5 -23.95 -12.06 -21.24
CA GLY A 5 -22.50 -12.05 -21.17
C GLY A 5 -21.84 -11.53 -22.45
N ILE A 6 -20.77 -10.75 -22.28
CA ILE A 6 -19.89 -10.30 -23.36
C ILE A 6 -18.86 -11.40 -23.64
N THR A 7 -18.73 -11.81 -24.90
CA THR A 7 -17.82 -12.90 -25.33
C THR A 7 -16.57 -12.41 -26.03
N CYS A 8 -16.66 -11.25 -26.69
CA CYS A 8 -15.53 -10.64 -27.37
C CYS A 8 -15.64 -9.11 -27.36
N ALA A 9 -14.50 -8.43 -27.44
CA ALA A 9 -14.43 -6.98 -27.55
C ALA A 9 -13.24 -6.56 -28.41
N SER A 10 -13.39 -5.49 -29.19
CA SER A 10 -12.33 -4.93 -30.03
C SER A 10 -12.45 -3.41 -30.12
N PHE A 11 -11.34 -2.71 -29.95
CA PHE A 11 -11.27 -1.27 -30.14
C PHE A 11 -10.94 -0.93 -31.60
N ASP A 12 -11.53 0.15 -32.09
CA ASP A 12 -11.07 0.81 -33.31
C ASP A 12 -9.62 1.33 -33.11
N PRO A 13 -8.76 1.42 -34.15
CA PRO A 13 -7.38 1.89 -34.00
C PRO A 13 -7.25 3.29 -33.39
N THR A 14 -8.29 4.12 -33.46
CA THR A 14 -8.31 5.44 -32.82
C THR A 14 -8.64 5.40 -31.33
N GLY A 15 -9.18 4.29 -30.82
CA GLY A 15 -9.60 4.14 -29.42
C GLY A 15 -10.93 4.80 -29.07
N THR A 16 -11.60 5.44 -30.04
CA THR A 16 -12.88 6.15 -29.81
C THR A 16 -14.08 5.21 -29.77
N LEU A 17 -14.00 4.07 -30.48
CA LEU A 17 -15.09 3.12 -30.60
C LEU A 17 -14.69 1.74 -30.05
N LEU A 18 -15.65 1.10 -29.37
CA LEU A 18 -15.52 -0.26 -28.85
C LEU A 18 -16.66 -1.12 -29.41
N LEU A 19 -16.29 -2.19 -30.13
CA LEU A 19 -17.23 -3.23 -30.54
C LEU A 19 -17.24 -4.31 -29.47
N ALA A 20 -18.41 -4.72 -28.99
CA ALA A 20 -18.56 -5.88 -28.10
C ALA A 20 -19.57 -6.88 -28.67
N GLY A 21 -19.18 -8.15 -28.70
CA GLY A 21 -20.06 -9.25 -29.04
C GLY A 21 -20.68 -9.87 -27.81
N THR A 22 -21.97 -10.18 -27.89
CA THR A 22 -22.75 -10.79 -26.82
C THR A 22 -23.01 -12.26 -27.10
N ALA A 23 -23.31 -13.03 -26.05
CA ALA A 23 -23.64 -14.46 -26.16
C ALA A 23 -24.88 -14.74 -27.04
N ASP A 24 -25.78 -13.76 -27.19
CA ASP A 24 -26.97 -13.85 -28.03
C ASP A 24 -26.68 -13.66 -29.52
N GLY A 25 -25.41 -13.44 -29.90
CA GLY A 25 -24.98 -13.21 -31.28
C GLY A 25 -25.16 -11.76 -31.76
N ALA A 26 -25.61 -10.85 -30.89
CA ALA A 26 -25.68 -9.42 -31.19
C ALA A 26 -24.32 -8.75 -31.02
N LEU A 27 -24.04 -7.76 -31.88
CA LEU A 27 -22.88 -6.87 -31.77
C LEU A 27 -23.36 -5.49 -31.33
N HIS A 28 -22.70 -4.95 -30.30
CA HIS A 28 -22.95 -3.61 -29.79
C HIS A 28 -21.74 -2.73 -30.08
N LEU A 29 -21.99 -1.53 -30.62
CA LEU A 29 -20.98 -0.52 -30.83
C LEU A 29 -21.13 0.56 -29.76
N TYR A 30 -20.06 0.82 -29.01
CA TYR A 30 -19.99 1.83 -27.97
C TYR A 30 -19.05 2.96 -28.39
N SER A 31 -19.42 4.19 -28.05
CA SER A 31 -18.52 5.35 -28.11
C SER A 31 -17.87 5.53 -26.73
N ALA A 32 -16.54 5.59 -26.70
CA ALA A 32 -15.81 6.04 -25.53
C ALA A 32 -16.08 7.54 -25.31
N ASN A 33 -16.08 7.96 -24.06
CA ASN A 33 -16.12 9.38 -23.69
C ASN A 33 -14.72 9.98 -23.86
N ASP A 34 -14.65 11.26 -24.24
CA ASP A 34 -13.40 12.00 -24.48
C ASP A 34 -12.45 11.93 -23.28
N TYR A 35 -12.97 11.92 -22.05
CA TYR A 35 -12.15 11.79 -20.84
C TYR A 35 -11.42 10.45 -20.72
N LEU A 36 -11.92 9.39 -21.37
CA LEU A 36 -11.29 8.08 -21.38
C LEU A 36 -10.37 7.89 -22.59
N SER A 37 -10.67 8.57 -23.71
CA SER A 37 -9.90 8.46 -24.95
C SER A 37 -8.72 9.44 -25.03
N VAL A 38 -8.74 10.55 -24.28
CA VAL A 38 -7.62 11.50 -24.22
C VAL A 38 -6.52 10.97 -23.32
N LEU A 39 -5.36 10.69 -23.93
CA LEU A 39 -4.16 10.28 -23.21
C LEU A 39 -3.57 11.47 -22.46
N HIS A 40 -3.62 11.43 -21.13
CA HIS A 40 -2.94 12.41 -20.29
C HIS A 40 -1.47 11.97 -20.09
N PRO A 41 -0.50 12.70 -20.66
CA PRO A 41 0.89 12.30 -20.59
C PRO A 41 1.41 12.39 -19.15
N GLY A 42 2.08 11.33 -18.69
CA GLY A 42 2.77 11.34 -17.40
C GLY A 42 2.00 10.74 -16.23
N GLU A 43 0.69 10.48 -16.35
CA GLU A 43 -0.10 9.92 -15.24
C GLU A 43 0.33 8.49 -14.90
N LYS A 44 0.33 7.60 -15.90
CA LYS A 44 0.73 6.21 -15.73
C LYS A 44 2.19 6.10 -15.27
N SER A 45 3.09 6.85 -15.91
CA SER A 45 4.51 6.78 -15.59
C SER A 45 4.81 7.37 -14.21
N GLY A 46 4.16 8.47 -13.82
CA GLY A 46 4.32 9.08 -12.50
C GLY A 46 3.88 8.14 -11.37
N VAL A 47 2.67 7.58 -11.47
CA VAL A 47 2.14 6.63 -10.48
C VAL A 47 2.99 5.38 -10.41
N GLN A 48 3.41 4.84 -11.56
CA GLN A 48 4.27 3.66 -11.60
C GLN A 48 5.63 3.91 -10.93
N GLN A 49 6.28 5.06 -11.20
CA GLN A 49 7.55 5.41 -10.56
C GLN A 49 7.41 5.61 -9.05
N MET A 50 6.31 6.19 -8.59
CA MET A 50 6.04 6.32 -7.15
C MET A 50 5.89 4.95 -6.49
N LEU A 51 5.11 4.05 -7.10
CA LEU A 51 4.91 2.70 -6.57
C LEU A 51 6.23 1.91 -6.51
N GLU A 52 7.07 2.01 -7.54
CA GLU A 52 8.37 1.36 -7.58
C GLU A 52 9.31 1.88 -6.47
N ARG A 53 9.25 3.18 -6.16
CA ARG A 53 10.01 3.78 -5.05
C ARG A 53 9.53 3.26 -3.70
N GLU A 54 8.23 3.23 -3.46
CA GLU A 54 7.66 2.71 -2.21
C GLU A 54 8.03 1.24 -2.01
N LEU A 55 7.93 0.42 -3.05
CA LEU A 55 8.32 -0.99 -3.00
C LEU A 55 9.81 -1.17 -2.68
N LYS A 56 10.67 -0.27 -3.15
CA LYS A 56 12.09 -0.26 -2.82
C LYS A 56 12.34 0.17 -1.36
N VAL A 57 11.62 1.19 -0.88
CA VAL A 57 11.70 1.64 0.52
C VAL A 57 11.33 0.50 1.46
N VAL A 58 10.21 -0.18 1.20
CA VAL A 58 9.75 -1.32 2.00
C VAL A 58 10.81 -2.43 2.06
N LYS A 59 11.39 -2.81 0.92
CA LYS A 59 12.46 -3.83 0.89
C LYS A 59 13.71 -3.44 1.68
N ASN A 60 14.11 -2.16 1.63
CA ASN A 60 15.25 -1.67 2.38
C ASN A 60 15.00 -1.72 3.89
N LEU A 61 13.79 -1.36 4.33
CA LEU A 61 13.39 -1.41 5.73
C LEU A 61 13.33 -2.86 6.25
N GLU A 62 12.78 -3.79 5.46
CA GLU A 62 12.78 -5.21 5.80
C GLU A 62 14.20 -5.77 5.95
N HIS A 63 15.12 -5.37 5.06
CA HIS A 63 16.52 -5.77 5.17
C HIS A 63 17.16 -5.25 6.45
N ARG A 64 16.95 -3.97 6.77
CA ARG A 64 17.48 -3.34 7.97
C ARG A 64 16.95 -3.97 9.26
N ALA A 65 15.64 -4.26 9.30
CA ALA A 65 15.01 -4.94 10.43
C ALA A 65 15.56 -6.36 10.60
N ARG A 66 15.80 -7.09 9.49
CA ARG A 66 16.40 -8.43 9.54
C ARG A 66 17.83 -8.40 10.08
N GLU A 67 18.63 -7.42 9.68
CA GLU A 67 20.00 -7.27 10.18
C GLU A 67 20.04 -6.94 11.68
N GLN A 68 19.14 -6.07 12.15
CA GLN A 68 19.02 -5.76 13.58
C GLN A 68 18.70 -7.00 14.41
N ARG A 69 17.72 -7.81 13.98
CA ARG A 69 17.38 -9.08 14.64
C ARG A 69 18.55 -10.06 14.71
N ILE A 70 19.34 -10.18 13.64
CA ILE A 70 20.52 -11.06 13.63
C ILE A 70 21.59 -10.53 14.60
N LYS A 71 21.78 -9.21 14.67
CA LYS A 71 22.74 -8.59 15.60
C LYS A 71 22.32 -8.77 17.05
N GLU A 72 21.04 -8.57 17.36
CA GLU A 72 20.46 -8.78 18.69
C GLU A 72 20.59 -10.25 19.12
N ASN A 73 20.27 -11.20 18.24
CA ASN A 73 20.43 -12.63 18.52
C ASN A 73 21.91 -13.03 18.71
N LYS A 74 22.86 -12.39 18.01
CA LYS A 74 24.29 -12.63 18.22
C LYS A 74 24.79 -12.01 19.53
N ALA A 75 24.25 -10.86 19.92
CA ALA A 75 24.58 -10.21 21.18
C ALA A 75 24.03 -10.99 22.39
N SER A 76 22.83 -11.54 22.30
CA SER A 76 22.26 -12.38 23.37
C SER A 76 22.98 -13.73 23.51
N ASN A 77 23.46 -14.32 22.40
CA ASN A 77 24.15 -15.60 22.43
C ASN A 77 25.63 -15.52 22.90
N GLN A 78 26.18 -14.32 23.09
CA GLN A 78 27.49 -14.10 23.75
C GLN A 78 27.36 -13.78 25.24
N GLY A 79 26.14 -13.72 25.78
CA GLY A 79 25.85 -13.45 27.20
C GLY A 79 25.40 -14.66 28.02
N SER A 80 25.25 -15.86 27.45
CA SER A 80 24.74 -17.04 28.15
C SER A 80 25.84 -17.87 28.84
N SER A 81 26.52 -17.26 29.80
CA SER A 81 26.88 -17.98 31.02
C SER A 81 26.33 -17.16 32.18
N THR A 82 25.14 -17.58 32.65
CA THR A 82 24.43 -17.20 33.89
C THR A 82 22.97 -16.80 33.63
N GLN A 83 22.13 -17.84 33.76
CA GLN A 83 20.83 -17.85 34.45
C GLN A 83 19.58 -17.31 33.72
N GLU A 84 18.70 -18.27 33.44
CA GLU A 84 17.33 -18.16 32.95
C GLU A 84 16.44 -17.31 33.87
N ILE A 85 15.77 -16.26 33.34
CA ILE A 85 14.40 -15.85 33.76
C ILE A 85 13.63 -15.27 32.56
N SER A 86 12.60 -16.02 32.15
CA SER A 86 11.36 -15.71 31.39
C SER A 86 11.36 -14.75 30.17
N CYS A 87 11.15 -15.36 29.00
CA CYS A 87 10.57 -14.72 27.81
C CYS A 87 9.08 -14.40 28.04
N GLU A 88 8.72 -13.18 28.44
CA GLU A 88 7.34 -12.69 28.31
C GLU A 88 7.23 -11.15 28.33
N PHE A 89 7.88 -10.43 27.40
CA PHE A 89 7.52 -9.02 27.16
C PHE A 89 8.14 -8.43 25.88
N ALA A 90 7.62 -8.73 24.69
CA ALA A 90 8.06 -8.03 23.46
C ALA A 90 6.95 -7.82 22.41
N ALA A 91 5.71 -7.66 22.88
CA ALA A 91 4.57 -7.31 22.02
C ALA A 91 4.08 -5.85 22.22
N TYR A 92 4.88 -4.98 22.86
CA TYR A 92 4.40 -3.66 23.27
C TYR A 92 5.32 -2.51 22.84
N GLU A 93 5.47 -2.29 21.53
CA GLU A 93 6.20 -1.11 21.03
C GLU A 93 5.53 -0.40 19.85
N SER A 94 4.22 -0.56 19.69
CA SER A 94 3.39 0.36 18.89
C SER A 94 2.56 1.34 19.75
N HIS A 95 2.65 1.25 21.08
CA HIS A 95 1.87 2.06 22.02
C HIS A 95 2.63 3.23 22.67
N ALA A 96 3.96 3.32 22.49
CA ALA A 96 4.78 4.36 23.11
C ALA A 96 4.64 5.72 22.42
N ILE A 97 4.62 5.75 21.08
CA ILE A 97 4.58 7.00 20.30
C ILE A 97 3.23 7.72 20.48
N VAL A 98 2.12 6.99 20.65
CA VAL A 98 0.78 7.58 20.80
C VAL A 98 0.56 8.16 22.21
N ARG A 99 1.24 7.65 23.24
CA ARG A 99 1.13 8.19 24.62
C ARG A 99 1.86 9.51 24.77
N ASP A 100 3.01 9.69 24.14
CA ASP A 100 3.75 10.96 24.21
C ASP A 100 2.95 12.12 23.61
N SER A 101 2.34 11.93 22.43
CA SER A 101 1.54 12.98 21.81
C SER A 101 0.25 13.30 22.57
N HIS A 102 -0.37 12.30 23.24
CA HIS A 102 -1.56 12.53 24.07
C HIS A 102 -1.20 13.18 25.42
N SER A 103 -0.01 12.93 25.95
CA SER A 103 0.51 13.58 27.16
C SER A 103 0.84 15.05 26.89
N GLU A 104 1.53 15.36 25.78
CA GLU A 104 1.81 16.74 25.36
C GLU A 104 0.51 17.53 25.10
N MET A 105 -0.50 16.90 24.50
CA MET A 105 -1.78 17.57 24.23
C MET A 105 -2.57 17.88 25.51
N MET A 106 -2.49 17.02 26.53
CA MET A 106 -3.18 17.23 27.80
C MET A 106 -2.49 18.28 28.70
N GLU A 107 -1.16 18.37 28.69
CA GLU A 107 -0.44 19.46 29.40
C GLU A 107 -0.76 20.85 28.82
N ILE A 108 -1.00 20.96 27.51
CA ILE A 108 -1.38 22.24 26.87
C ILE A 108 -2.78 22.68 27.32
N ILE A 109 -3.71 21.73 27.53
CA ILE A 109 -5.10 22.02 27.94
C ILE A 109 -5.16 22.41 29.42
N ASP A 110 -4.40 21.72 30.29
CA ASP A 110 -4.35 22.03 31.73
C ASP A 110 -3.53 23.29 32.05
N GLY A 111 -2.74 23.81 31.11
CA GLY A 111 -1.97 25.05 31.23
C GLY A 111 -2.68 26.32 30.73
N MET A 112 -3.90 26.21 30.20
CA MET A 112 -4.73 27.36 29.79
C MET A 112 -5.63 27.81 30.96
N ASP A 113 -5.06 28.61 31.86
CA ASP A 113 -5.86 29.45 32.76
C ASP A 113 -6.62 30.50 31.92
N TRP A 114 -7.92 30.61 32.16
CA TRP A 114 -8.86 31.57 31.57
C TRP A 114 -8.78 32.95 32.23
#